data_AF-A0A8T7E136-F1
#
_entry.id   AF-A0A8T7E136-F1
#
_cell.length_a   1.000
_cell.length_b   1.000
_cell.length_c   1.000
_cell.angle_alpha   90.00
_cell.angle_beta   90.00
_cell.angle_gamma   90.00
#
_symmetry.space_group_name_H-M   'P 1'
#
loop_
_entity.id
_entity.type
_entity.pdbx_description
1 polymer ?
#
loop_
_entity_poly.entity_id
_entity_poly.type
_entity_poly.pdbx_seq_one_letter_code
_entity_poly.pdbx_strand_id
1 'polypeptide(L)'
;RIAFLLMLPVGLHLMAGLNIIPADAMHLGGAWVIALSLLAVNIAAAKNMGTPRGVKLQKLNWALLSLVGLILIGLGVMGLVAPDSKLPAWLATKLVLYGVVYFFAIGIDYGFAPIGGQIAQLQSEGSSPELEARISKTVSRTLFSVYGVYAGALLAALFGIAKFY
;
A
#
# COMPACT_ATOMS: atom_id res chain seq x y z
N ARG A 1 -7.00 2.30 -0.23
CA ARG A 1 -6.16 1.67 -1.29
C ARG A 1 -5.93 2.59 -2.46
N ILE A 2 -7.00 3.09 -3.10
CA ILE A 2 -6.92 4.06 -4.20
C ILE A 2 -6.06 5.28 -3.83
N ALA A 3 -6.27 5.85 -2.64
CA ALA A 3 -5.49 6.99 -2.15
C ALA A 3 -3.97 6.73 -2.13
N PHE A 4 -3.51 5.54 -1.71
CA PHE A 4 -2.08 5.21 -1.67
C PHE A 4 -1.46 5.05 -3.06
N LEU A 5 -2.21 4.52 -4.01
CA LEU A 5 -1.77 4.42 -5.41
C LEU A 5 -1.56 5.81 -6.03
N LEU A 6 -2.41 6.77 -5.67
CA LEU A 6 -2.34 8.15 -6.17
C LEU A 6 -1.33 9.02 -5.40
N MET A 7 -0.93 8.63 -4.18
CA MET A 7 0.07 9.38 -3.42
C MET A 7 1.44 9.44 -4.11
N LEU A 8 1.81 8.41 -4.89
CA LEU A 8 3.11 8.37 -5.57
C LEU A 8 3.25 9.47 -6.63
N PRO A 9 2.35 9.58 -7.64
CA PRO A 9 2.45 10.66 -8.63
C PRO A 9 2.24 12.04 -8.00
N VAL A 10 1.32 12.19 -7.04
CA VAL A 10 1.10 13.47 -6.33
C VAL A 10 2.32 13.89 -5.53
N GLY A 11 2.96 12.94 -4.83
CA GLY A 11 4.18 13.18 -4.07
C GLY A 11 5.34 13.59 -4.96
N LEU A 12 5.49 12.95 -6.14
CA LEU A 12 6.50 13.34 -7.13
C LEU A 12 6.28 14.76 -7.65
N HIS A 13 5.04 15.14 -7.95
CA HIS A 13 4.71 16.52 -8.33
C HIS A 13 5.06 17.52 -7.23
N LEU A 14 4.75 17.20 -5.97
CA LEU A 14 5.10 18.07 -4.84
C LEU A 14 6.62 18.23 -4.71
N MET A 15 7.38 17.14 -4.81
CA MET A 15 8.85 17.20 -4.71
C MET A 15 9.48 17.97 -5.88
N ALA A 16 8.94 17.81 -7.09
CA ALA A 16 9.36 18.56 -8.26
C ALA A 16 9.06 20.06 -8.10
N GLY A 17 7.85 20.42 -7.64
CA GLY A 17 7.46 21.81 -7.40
C GLY A 17 8.27 22.49 -6.28
N LEU A 18 8.79 21.71 -5.33
CA LEU A 18 9.69 22.18 -4.27
C LEU A 18 11.17 22.15 -4.67
N ASN A 19 11.52 21.79 -5.92
CA ASN A 19 12.89 21.63 -6.42
C ASN A 19 13.76 20.68 -5.56
N ILE A 20 13.14 19.69 -4.91
CA ILE A 20 13.85 18.69 -4.10
C ILE A 20 14.51 17.64 -5.00
N ILE A 21 13.83 17.26 -6.07
CA ILE A 21 14.32 16.32 -7.08
C ILE A 21 14.18 16.92 -8.48
N PRO A 22 15.14 16.69 -9.39
CA PRO A 22 14.98 17.03 -10.78
C PRO A 22 14.06 15.98 -11.43
N ALA A 23 12.76 16.25 -11.47
CA ALA A 23 11.79 15.43 -12.17
C ALA A 23 11.28 16.19 -13.40
N ASP A 24 11.62 15.71 -14.58
CA ASP A 24 11.07 16.24 -15.83
C ASP A 24 9.64 15.72 -16.10
N ALA A 25 9.03 16.22 -17.17
CA ALA A 25 7.67 15.81 -17.56
C ALA A 25 7.54 14.30 -17.86
N MET A 26 8.62 13.65 -18.30
CA MET A 26 8.61 12.21 -18.58
C MET A 26 8.54 11.39 -17.29
N HIS A 27 9.31 11.76 -16.27
CA HIS A 27 9.26 11.11 -14.95
C HIS A 27 7.88 11.28 -14.29
N LEU A 28 7.31 12.48 -14.36
CA LEU A 28 5.98 12.78 -13.83
C LEU A 28 4.88 12.02 -14.59
N GLY A 29 4.94 12.01 -15.93
CA GLY A 29 4.01 11.26 -16.77
C GLY A 29 4.10 9.75 -16.54
N GLY A 30 5.30 9.20 -16.44
CA GLY A 30 5.54 7.78 -16.14
C GLY A 30 4.94 7.35 -14.80
N ALA A 31 5.09 8.17 -13.76
CA ALA A 31 4.49 7.92 -12.46
C ALA A 31 2.95 7.84 -12.52
N TRP A 32 2.31 8.71 -13.30
CA TRP A 32 0.87 8.65 -13.54
C TRP A 32 0.46 7.38 -14.29
N VAL A 33 1.19 7.01 -15.36
CA VAL A 33 0.91 5.78 -16.12
C VAL A 33 0.97 4.56 -15.20
N ILE A 34 1.98 4.48 -14.33
CA ILE A 34 2.10 3.40 -13.35
C ILE A 34 0.92 3.42 -12.38
N ALA A 35 0.62 4.57 -11.75
CA ALA A 35 -0.45 4.70 -10.78
C ALA A 35 -1.83 4.36 -11.36
N LEU A 36 -2.13 4.83 -12.57
CA LEU A 36 -3.38 4.54 -13.28
C LEU A 36 -3.48 3.08 -13.71
N SER A 37 -2.37 2.47 -14.13
CA SER A 37 -2.33 1.04 -14.47
C SER A 37 -2.61 0.18 -13.24
N LEU A 38 -1.99 0.50 -12.10
CA LEU A 38 -2.25 -0.19 -10.83
C LEU A 38 -3.69 0.01 -10.38
N LEU A 39 -4.23 1.22 -10.51
CA LEU A 39 -5.62 1.53 -10.20
C LEU A 39 -6.58 0.73 -11.07
N ALA A 40 -6.30 0.61 -12.37
CA ALA A 40 -7.11 -0.18 -13.30
C ALA A 40 -7.13 -1.66 -12.90
N VAL A 41 -5.97 -2.24 -12.55
CA VAL A 41 -5.90 -3.63 -12.05
C VAL A 41 -6.67 -3.78 -10.75
N ASN A 42 -6.57 -2.82 -9.82
CA ASN A 42 -7.28 -2.86 -8.55
C ASN A 42 -8.81 -2.81 -8.74
N ILE A 43 -9.30 -1.90 -9.59
CA ILE A 43 -10.72 -1.79 -9.93
C ILE A 43 -11.20 -3.06 -10.65
N ALA A 44 -10.40 -3.59 -11.58
CA ALA A 44 -10.74 -4.82 -12.28
C ALA A 44 -10.82 -6.01 -11.33
N ALA A 45 -9.91 -6.14 -10.37
CA ALA A 45 -9.96 -7.18 -9.34
C ALA A 45 -11.24 -7.06 -8.50
N ALA A 46 -11.59 -5.84 -8.07
CA ALA A 46 -12.81 -5.60 -7.29
C ALA A 46 -14.09 -5.92 -8.08
N LYS A 47 -14.16 -5.54 -9.36
CA LYS A 47 -15.32 -5.84 -10.23
C LYS A 47 -15.50 -7.33 -10.50
N ASN A 48 -14.42 -8.11 -10.48
CA ASN A 48 -14.44 -9.54 -10.75
C ASN A 48 -14.38 -10.38 -9.47
N MET A 49 -14.70 -9.81 -8.31
CA MET A 49 -14.66 -10.49 -7.01
C MET A 49 -15.55 -11.75 -7.03
N GLY A 50 -15.04 -12.85 -6.46
CA GLY A 50 -15.72 -14.15 -6.48
C GLY A 50 -15.53 -14.99 -7.74
N THR A 51 -14.85 -14.48 -8.78
CA THR A 51 -14.56 -15.24 -10.01
C THR A 51 -13.11 -15.74 -10.06
N PRO A 52 -12.79 -16.79 -10.86
CA PRO A 52 -11.40 -17.22 -11.09
C PRO A 52 -10.52 -16.11 -11.69
N ARG A 53 -11.11 -15.22 -12.49
CA ARG A 53 -10.42 -14.03 -13.04
C ARG A 53 -10.07 -13.04 -11.93
N GLY A 54 -10.99 -12.78 -11.00
CA GLY A 54 -10.76 -11.94 -9.83
C GLY A 54 -9.58 -12.42 -8.99
N VAL A 55 -9.46 -13.73 -8.76
CA VAL A 55 -8.32 -14.32 -8.02
C VAL A 55 -7.00 -14.07 -8.74
N LYS A 56 -6.95 -14.23 -10.07
CA LYS A 56 -5.74 -13.94 -10.87
C LYS A 56 -5.37 -12.46 -10.82
N LEU A 57 -6.34 -11.57 -10.99
CA LEU A 57 -6.15 -10.13 -10.92
C LEU A 57 -5.68 -9.68 -9.53
N GLN A 58 -6.20 -10.31 -8.47
CA GLN A 58 -5.79 -10.04 -7.10
C GLN A 58 -4.34 -10.45 -6.84
N LYS A 59 -3.92 -11.62 -7.33
CA LYS A 59 -2.51 -12.06 -7.26
C LYS A 59 -1.58 -11.12 -8.04
N LEU A 60 -2.01 -10.69 -9.22
CA LEU A 60 -1.28 -9.69 -10.01
C LEU A 60 -1.16 -8.36 -9.25
N ASN A 61 -2.27 -7.88 -8.67
CA ASN A 61 -2.28 -6.68 -7.84
C ASN A 61 -1.27 -6.81 -6.70
N TRP A 62 -1.25 -7.93 -5.97
CA TRP A 62 -0.25 -8.15 -4.91
C TRP A 62 1.18 -8.15 -5.43
N ALA A 63 1.47 -8.81 -6.55
CA ALA A 63 2.81 -8.80 -7.13
C ALA A 63 3.26 -7.39 -7.50
N LEU A 64 2.37 -6.59 -8.10
CA LEU A 64 2.65 -5.22 -8.47
C LEU A 64 2.82 -4.29 -7.26
N LEU A 65 1.96 -4.42 -6.23
CA LEU A 65 2.08 -3.66 -4.98
C LEU A 65 3.38 -4.02 -4.24
N SER A 66 3.76 -5.29 -4.21
CA SER A 66 5.05 -5.74 -3.65
C SER A 66 6.22 -5.17 -4.42
N LEU A 67 6.17 -5.17 -5.76
CA LEU A 67 7.21 -4.60 -6.60
C LEU A 67 7.40 -3.11 -6.31
N VAL A 68 6.31 -2.33 -6.29
CA VAL A 68 6.36 -0.89 -5.95
C VAL A 68 6.88 -0.70 -4.52
N GLY A 69 6.40 -1.48 -3.56
CA GLY A 69 6.85 -1.43 -2.17
C GLY A 69 8.35 -1.68 -2.03
N LEU A 70 8.88 -2.70 -2.70
CA LEU A 70 10.31 -3.02 -2.73
C LEU A 70 11.13 -1.92 -3.40
N ILE A 71 10.66 -1.35 -4.50
CA ILE A 71 11.34 -0.24 -5.18
C ILE A 71 11.45 0.97 -4.23
N LEU A 72 10.36 1.33 -3.55
CA LEU A 72 10.36 2.46 -2.61
C LEU A 72 11.27 2.22 -1.40
N ILE A 73 11.26 0.99 -0.84
CA ILE A 73 12.18 0.62 0.23
C ILE A 73 13.62 0.68 -0.27
N GLY A 74 13.92 0.12 -1.45
CA GLY A 74 15.25 0.12 -2.03
C GLY A 74 15.78 1.54 -2.24
N LEU A 75 14.98 2.41 -2.86
CA LEU A 75 15.33 3.82 -3.08
C LEU A 75 15.52 4.57 -1.75
N GLY A 76 14.66 4.33 -0.76
CA GLY A 76 14.77 4.94 0.56
C GLY A 76 16.01 4.48 1.32
N VAL A 77 16.30 3.18 1.33
CA VAL A 77 17.50 2.62 1.96
C VAL A 77 18.76 3.14 1.27
N MET A 78 18.81 3.10 -0.06
CA MET A 78 19.92 3.68 -0.83
C MET A 78 20.11 5.16 -0.49
N GLY A 79 19.03 5.93 -0.37
CA GLY A 79 19.07 7.33 0.01
C GLY A 79 19.59 7.59 1.42
N LEU A 80 19.52 6.62 2.33
CA LEU A 80 20.02 6.71 3.71
C LEU A 80 21.47 6.24 3.86
N VAL A 81 21.91 5.26 3.06
CA VAL A 81 23.24 4.63 3.21
C VAL A 81 24.27 5.12 2.20
N ALA A 82 23.85 5.67 1.06
CA ALA A 82 24.78 6.15 0.05
C ALA A 82 25.48 7.45 0.51
N PRO A 83 26.83 7.48 0.56
CA PRO A 83 27.58 8.65 1.04
C PRO A 83 27.28 9.93 0.26
N ASP A 84 27.04 9.80 -1.05
CA ASP A 84 26.77 10.91 -1.96
C ASP A 84 25.27 11.08 -2.27
N SER A 85 24.40 10.58 -1.38
CA SER A 85 22.95 10.70 -1.56
C SER A 85 22.52 12.16 -1.57
N LYS A 86 21.93 12.58 -2.70
CA LYS A 86 21.27 13.89 -2.81
C LYS A 86 19.86 13.89 -2.23
N LEU A 87 19.38 12.74 -1.75
CA LEU A 87 18.05 12.61 -1.17
C LEU A 87 18.12 12.96 0.33
N PRO A 88 17.36 13.96 0.80
CA PRO A 88 17.32 14.28 2.22
C PRO A 88 16.90 13.06 3.06
N ALA A 89 17.52 12.86 4.22
CA ALA A 89 17.29 11.69 5.08
C ALA A 89 15.82 11.53 5.49
N TRP A 90 15.12 12.63 5.77
CA TRP A 90 13.68 12.61 6.06
C TRP A 90 12.86 12.07 4.87
N LEU A 91 13.25 12.38 3.63
CA LEU A 91 12.54 11.94 2.43
C LEU A 91 12.86 10.48 2.15
N ALA A 92 14.12 10.09 2.29
CA ALA A 92 14.56 8.70 2.18
C ALA A 92 13.80 7.79 3.18
N THR A 93 13.69 8.22 4.44
CA THR A 93 12.89 7.54 5.47
C THR A 93 11.42 7.43 5.08
N LYS A 94 10.81 8.49 4.53
CA LYS A 94 9.42 8.42 4.05
C LYS A 94 9.24 7.39 2.95
N LEU A 95 10.18 7.27 2.01
CA LEU A 95 10.10 6.26 0.94
C LEU A 95 10.08 4.85 1.52
N VAL A 96 10.93 4.56 2.52
CA VAL A 96 10.92 3.28 3.23
C VAL A 96 9.57 3.04 3.90
N LEU A 97 9.06 4.02 4.66
CA LEU A 97 7.77 3.89 5.35
C LEU A 97 6.62 3.67 4.37
N TYR A 98 6.58 4.40 3.26
CA TYR A 98 5.57 4.19 2.21
C TYR A 98 5.67 2.80 1.59
N GLY A 99 6.88 2.32 1.31
CA GLY A 99 7.08 0.98 0.81
C GLY A 99 6.60 -0.10 1.79
N VAL A 100 6.85 0.07 3.09
CA VAL A 100 6.34 -0.83 4.15
C VAL A 100 4.81 -0.82 4.21
N VAL A 101 4.17 0.35 4.05
CA VAL A 101 2.71 0.48 4.03
C VAL A 101 2.06 -0.36 2.91
N TYR A 102 2.72 -0.54 1.77
CA TYR A 102 2.22 -1.44 0.71
C TYR A 102 2.09 -2.89 1.18
N PHE A 103 3.03 -3.39 1.98
CA PHE A 103 2.96 -4.74 2.54
C PHE A 103 1.84 -4.90 3.56
N PHE A 104 1.61 -3.89 4.41
CA PHE A 104 0.43 -3.88 5.28
C PHE A 104 -0.87 -3.83 4.46
N ALA A 105 -0.93 -3.09 3.35
CA ALA A 105 -2.10 -3.08 2.49
C ALA A 105 -2.41 -4.46 1.87
N ILE A 106 -1.38 -5.23 1.51
CA ILE A 106 -1.49 -6.63 1.09
C ILE A 106 -1.93 -7.53 2.27
N GLY A 107 -1.41 -7.28 3.48
CA GLY A 107 -1.84 -7.96 4.71
C GLY A 107 -3.33 -7.80 4.99
N ILE A 108 -3.88 -6.60 4.73
CA ILE A 108 -5.33 -6.35 4.83
C ILE A 108 -6.10 -7.23 3.83
N ASP A 109 -5.61 -7.35 2.59
CA ASP A 109 -6.23 -8.22 1.59
C ASP A 109 -6.25 -9.69 2.02
N TYR A 110 -5.12 -10.17 2.51
CA TYR A 110 -5.00 -11.55 2.97
C TYR A 110 -5.88 -11.83 4.19
N GLY A 111 -5.93 -10.86 5.12
CA GLY A 111 -6.77 -10.93 6.32
C GLY A 111 -8.26 -10.96 6.01
N PHE A 112 -8.72 -10.16 5.04
CA PHE A 112 -10.14 -10.13 4.65
C PHE A 112 -10.57 -11.26 3.71
N ALA A 113 -9.64 -11.96 3.04
CA ALA A 113 -9.99 -13.02 2.09
C ALA A 113 -10.98 -14.09 2.63
N PRO A 114 -10.87 -14.57 3.88
CA PRO A 114 -11.79 -15.56 4.44
C PRO A 114 -13.16 -15.00 4.84
N ILE A 115 -13.28 -13.67 5.04
CA ILE A 115 -14.44 -13.09 5.73
C ILE A 115 -15.74 -13.26 4.95
N GLY A 116 -15.67 -13.22 3.62
CA GLY A 116 -16.84 -13.37 2.75
C GLY A 116 -17.53 -14.73 2.94
N GLY A 117 -16.74 -15.80 3.02
CA GLY A 117 -17.27 -17.15 3.29
C GLY A 117 -17.83 -17.29 4.71
N GLN A 118 -17.19 -16.65 5.69
CA GLN A 118 -17.65 -16.67 7.08
C GLN A 118 -18.98 -15.93 7.27
N ILE A 119 -19.17 -14.80 6.57
CA ILE A 119 -20.45 -14.06 6.58
C ILE A 119 -21.54 -14.87 5.85
N ALA A 120 -21.23 -15.51 4.73
CA ALA A 120 -22.18 -16.38 4.05
C ALA A 120 -22.64 -17.54 4.95
N GLN A 121 -21.69 -18.15 5.68
CA GLN A 121 -21.99 -19.19 6.67
C GLN A 121 -22.88 -18.66 7.81
N LEU A 122 -22.58 -17.46 8.33
CA LEU A 122 -23.40 -16.82 9.36
C LEU A 122 -24.84 -16.56 8.89
N GLN A 123 -25.02 -16.22 7.61
CA GLN A 123 -26.33 -16.01 7.02
C GLN A 123 -27.11 -17.31 6.83
N SER A 124 -26.44 -18.42 6.51
CA SER A 124 -27.10 -19.71 6.25
C SER A 124 -27.34 -20.55 7.50
N GLU A 125 -26.39 -20.59 8.42
CA GLU A 125 -26.38 -21.49 9.59
C GLU A 125 -26.78 -20.76 10.88
N GLY A 126 -26.82 -19.42 10.87
CA GLY A 126 -27.01 -18.61 12.07
C GLY A 126 -25.72 -18.46 12.88
N SER A 127 -25.81 -17.78 14.04
CA SER A 127 -24.64 -17.54 14.89
C SER A 127 -24.33 -18.73 15.78
N SER A 128 -23.05 -19.08 15.90
CA SER A 128 -22.53 -20.04 16.88
C SER A 128 -21.27 -19.47 17.54
N PRO A 129 -20.96 -19.84 18.81
CA PRO A 129 -19.73 -19.40 19.48
C PRO A 129 -18.46 -19.69 18.69
N GLU A 130 -18.41 -20.82 17.99
CA GLU A 130 -17.27 -21.22 17.16
C GLU A 130 -17.13 -20.34 15.92
N LEU A 131 -18.24 -20.00 15.27
CA LEU A 131 -18.24 -19.12 14.09
C LEU A 131 -17.87 -17.68 14.47
N GLU A 132 -18.42 -17.17 15.57
CA GLU A 132 -18.05 -15.85 16.12
C GLU A 132 -16.56 -15.78 16.49
N ALA A 133 -16.02 -16.82 17.15
CA ALA A 133 -14.60 -16.89 17.46
C ALA A 133 -13.72 -16.88 16.20
N ARG A 134 -14.13 -17.59 15.14
CA ARG A 134 -13.43 -17.58 13.85
C ARG A 134 -13.46 -16.20 13.18
N ILE A 135 -14.64 -15.55 13.14
CA ILE A 135 -14.80 -14.21 12.57
C ILE A 135 -13.96 -13.21 13.36
N SER A 136 -14.04 -13.24 14.69
CA SER A 136 -13.27 -12.37 15.58
C SER A 136 -11.77 -12.51 15.32
N LYS A 137 -11.26 -13.75 15.22
CA LYS A 137 -9.86 -14.01 14.86
C LYS A 137 -9.47 -13.46 13.49
N THR A 138 -10.33 -13.59 12.48
CA THR A 138 -10.11 -13.00 11.14
C THR A 138 -10.00 -11.48 11.24
N VAL A 139 -10.92 -10.83 11.96
CA VAL A 139 -10.94 -9.38 12.16
C VAL A 139 -9.70 -8.92 12.91
N SER A 140 -9.34 -9.54 14.04
CA SER A 140 -8.16 -9.17 14.83
C SER A 140 -6.86 -9.26 14.02
N ARG A 141 -6.70 -10.32 13.21
CA ARG A 141 -5.54 -10.45 12.31
C ARG A 141 -5.49 -9.35 11.25
N THR A 142 -6.65 -8.99 10.71
CA THR A 142 -6.75 -7.92 9.71
C THR A 142 -6.44 -6.56 10.33
N LEU A 143 -6.90 -6.31 11.56
CA LEU A 143 -6.67 -5.06 12.29
C LEU A 143 -5.18 -4.79 12.51
N PHE A 144 -4.35 -5.80 12.75
CA PHE A 144 -2.90 -5.61 12.84
C PHE A 144 -2.33 -4.91 11.59
N SER A 145 -2.77 -5.34 10.40
CA SER A 145 -2.33 -4.73 9.15
C SER A 145 -2.92 -3.33 8.96
N VAL A 146 -4.17 -3.10 9.37
CA VAL A 146 -4.80 -1.77 9.37
C VAL A 146 -4.03 -0.79 10.26
N TYR A 147 -3.69 -1.19 11.48
CA TYR A 147 -2.87 -0.39 12.38
C TYR A 147 -1.48 -0.12 11.80
N GLY A 148 -0.88 -1.10 11.12
CA GLY A 148 0.38 -0.90 10.41
C GLY A 148 0.31 0.19 9.33
N VAL A 149 -0.77 0.25 8.55
CA VAL A 149 -1.01 1.32 7.58
C VAL A 149 -1.11 2.69 8.27
N TYR A 150 -1.90 2.80 9.35
CA TYR A 150 -2.07 4.07 10.06
C TYR A 150 -0.79 4.53 10.76
N ALA A 151 -0.08 3.61 11.42
CA ALA A 151 1.21 3.91 12.04
C ALA A 151 2.23 4.37 11.00
N GLY A 152 2.35 3.67 9.86
CA GLY A 152 3.23 4.05 8.78
C GLY A 152 2.89 5.44 8.21
N ALA A 153 1.60 5.75 8.02
CA ALA A 153 1.15 7.05 7.56
C ALA A 153 1.46 8.18 8.57
N LEU A 154 1.21 7.95 9.86
CA LEU A 154 1.52 8.90 10.93
C LEU A 154 3.02 9.17 11.04
N LEU A 155 3.84 8.12 11.00
CA LEU A 155 5.29 8.25 11.00
C LEU A 155 5.77 9.02 9.75
N ALA A 156 5.25 8.68 8.57
CA ALA A 156 5.60 9.40 7.35
C ALA A 156 5.22 10.88 7.41
N ALA A 157 4.06 11.22 7.99
CA ALA A 157 3.66 12.61 8.23
C ALA A 157 4.60 13.31 9.22
N LEU A 158 4.93 12.67 10.35
CA LEU A 158 5.84 13.19 11.38
C LEU A 158 7.21 13.52 10.81
N PHE A 159 7.85 12.58 10.09
CA PHE A 159 9.13 12.81 9.43
C PHE A 159 9.06 13.94 8.39
N GLY A 160 7.88 14.18 7.82
CA GLY A 160 7.65 15.29 6.89
C GLY A 160 7.62 16.67 7.52
N ILE A 161 7.04 16.77 8.71
CA ILE A 161 6.90 18.03 9.43
C ILE A 161 8.20 18.33 10.19
N ALA A 162 8.70 17.34 10.92
CA ALA A 162 9.88 17.50 11.75
C ALA A 162 11.17 17.68 10.93
N LYS A 163 11.18 17.25 9.65
CA LYS A 163 12.32 17.32 8.74
C LYS A 163 13.63 16.96 9.45
N PHE A 164 13.65 15.84 10.20
CA PHE A 164 14.83 15.40 10.91
C PHE A 164 16.02 15.40 9.94
N TYR A 165 17.00 16.27 10.24
CA TYR A 165 18.21 16.53 9.44
C TYR A 165 19.20 15.38 9.59
#